data_AF-A0AB33JJ43-F1
#
_entry.id   AF-A0AB33JJ43-F1
#
_cell.length_a   1.000
_cell.length_b   1.000
_cell.length_c   1.000
_cell.angle_alpha   90.00
_cell.angle_beta   90.00
_cell.angle_gamma   90.00
#
_symmetry.space_group_name_H-M   'P 1'
#
loop_
_entity.id
_entity.type
_entity.pdbx_description
1 polymer ?
#
loop_
_entity_poly.entity_id
_entity_poly.type
_entity_poly.pdbx_seq_one_letter_code
_entity_poly.pdbx_strand_id
1 'polypeptide(L)'
;MKRNGSDVCSVFEGFMDYLSAMQLGIIASDWLVLNSVSNVEKALKVLDDYRRIDCYLDNDDAGHRTLERLRKDFGEKVFDRSSLYADHKDLNEYLLSQKQD
;
A
#
# COMPACT_ATOMS: atom_id res chain seq x y z
N MET A 1 3.74 -6.09 10.15
CA MET A 1 3.77 -4.63 10.34
C MET A 1 5.06 -4.25 11.04
N LYS A 2 5.74 -3.19 10.61
CA LYS A 2 6.87 -2.57 11.34
C LYS A 2 6.48 -1.16 11.75
N ARG A 3 6.83 -0.78 12.99
CA ARG A 3 6.65 0.57 13.53
C ARG A 3 8.00 1.24 13.78
N ASN A 4 8.20 2.44 13.27
CA ASN A 4 9.35 3.32 13.47
C ASN A 4 8.96 4.64 14.15
N GLY A 5 7.69 4.80 14.53
CA GLY A 5 7.17 6.01 15.18
C GLY A 5 6.63 7.07 14.21
N SER A 6 6.50 6.72 12.92
CA SER A 6 5.94 7.60 11.90
C SER A 6 4.41 7.77 12.05
N ASP A 7 3.92 8.99 11.85
CA ASP A 7 2.48 9.31 11.74
C ASP A 7 1.87 8.81 10.40
N VAL A 8 2.71 8.32 9.49
CA VAL A 8 2.37 7.75 8.18
C VAL A 8 2.53 6.23 8.19
N CYS A 9 1.56 5.50 7.65
CA CYS A 9 1.67 4.07 7.36
C CYS A 9 1.50 3.80 5.85
N SER A 10 2.43 3.04 5.27
CA SER A 10 2.32 2.51 3.90
C SER A 10 1.66 1.14 3.92
N VAL A 11 0.59 0.97 3.15
CA VAL A 11 -0.17 -0.28 3.03
C VAL A 11 0.12 -0.91 1.68
N PHE A 12 0.50 -2.17 1.68
CA PHE A 12 0.78 -2.97 0.48
C PHE A 12 -0.22 -4.11 0.35
N GLU A 13 -0.65 -4.41 -0.87
CA GLU A 13 -1.51 -5.54 -1.14
C GLU A 13 -0.77 -6.87 -0.93
N GLY A 14 0.40 -7.02 -1.57
CA GLY A 14 1.26 -8.19 -1.46
C GLY A 14 2.63 -7.93 -0.83
N PHE A 15 3.30 -9.01 -0.45
CA PHE A 15 4.67 -8.94 0.08
C PHE A 15 5.69 -8.54 -1.00
N MET A 16 5.43 -8.89 -2.26
CA MET A 16 6.29 -8.53 -3.38
C MET A 16 6.28 -7.03 -3.65
N ASP A 17 5.14 -6.37 -3.47
CA ASP A 17 5.02 -4.90 -3.61
C ASP A 17 5.81 -4.18 -2.54
N TYR A 18 5.76 -4.67 -1.30
CA TYR A 18 6.59 -4.16 -0.22
C TYR A 18 8.09 -4.27 -0.53
N LEU A 19 8.56 -5.44 -0.97
CA LEU A 19 9.97 -5.62 -1.34
C LEU A 19 10.36 -4.72 -2.52
N SER A 20 9.47 -4.53 -3.48
CA SER A 20 9.69 -3.66 -4.62
C SER A 20 9.79 -2.19 -4.19
N ALA A 21 8.92 -1.75 -3.28
CA ALA A 21 8.96 -0.41 -2.70
C ALA A 21 10.24 -0.17 -1.88
N MET A 22 10.74 -1.18 -1.16
CA MET A 22 12.04 -1.12 -0.51
C MET A 22 13.18 -0.93 -1.50
N GLN A 23 13.18 -1.72 -2.58
CA GLN A 23 14.21 -1.66 -3.61
C GLN A 23 14.21 -0.32 -4.35
N LEU A 24 13.04 0.27 -4.58
CA LEU A 24 12.87 1.60 -5.16
C LEU A 24 13.23 2.73 -4.19
N GLY A 25 13.37 2.46 -2.89
CA GLY A 25 13.67 3.47 -1.88
C GLY A 25 12.52 4.46 -1.62
N ILE A 26 11.27 4.07 -1.95
CA ILE A 26 10.09 4.95 -1.85
C ILE A 26 9.36 4.84 -0.50
N ILE A 27 9.92 4.10 0.45
CA ILE A 27 9.33 3.90 1.78
C ILE A 27 10.29 4.34 2.89
N ALA A 28 9.81 5.20 3.78
CA ALA A 28 10.50 5.63 5.00
C ALA A 28 9.61 5.58 6.25
N SER A 29 8.38 5.10 6.11
CA SER A 29 7.29 5.08 7.08
C SER A 29 7.09 3.70 7.72
N ASP A 30 6.16 3.63 8.66
CA ASP A 30 5.57 2.36 9.12
C ASP A 30 4.94 1.64 7.93
N TRP A 31 4.88 0.30 7.98
CA TRP A 31 4.29 -0.46 6.88
C TRP A 31 3.45 -1.64 7.33
N LEU A 32 2.46 -1.97 6.51
CA LEU A 32 1.55 -3.09 6.67
C LEU A 32 1.34 -3.77 5.31
N VAL A 33 1.37 -5.11 5.29
CA VAL A 33 1.04 -5.91 4.11
C VAL A 33 -0.29 -6.61 4.38
N LEU A 34 -1.25 -6.50 3.47
CA LEU A 34 -2.58 -7.09 3.61
C LEU A 34 -2.51 -8.61 3.39
N ASN A 35 -1.94 -9.12 2.29
CA ASN A 35 -1.78 -10.55 1.96
C ASN A 35 -3.08 -11.40 1.98
N SER A 36 -4.25 -10.86 2.33
CA SER A 36 -5.59 -11.46 2.17
C SER A 36 -6.70 -10.49 2.60
N VAL A 37 -7.94 -10.74 2.15
CA VAL A 37 -9.16 -10.04 2.62
C VAL A 37 -9.36 -10.19 4.14
N SER A 38 -9.00 -11.34 4.72
CA SER A 38 -9.13 -11.59 6.16
C SER A 38 -8.19 -10.75 7.02
N ASN A 39 -7.15 -10.17 6.43
CA ASN A 39 -6.24 -9.26 7.12
C ASN A 39 -6.68 -7.79 7.06
N VAL A 40 -7.64 -7.44 6.21
CA VAL A 40 -8.16 -6.07 6.11
C VAL A 40 -8.77 -5.62 7.44
N GLU A 41 -9.68 -6.41 8.04
CA GLU A 41 -10.33 -6.06 9.32
C GLU A 41 -9.33 -5.86 10.47
N LYS A 42 -8.22 -6.61 10.48
CA LYS A 42 -7.14 -6.43 11.47
C LYS A 42 -6.31 -5.19 11.15
N ALA A 43 -6.05 -4.93 9.87
CA ALA A 43 -5.35 -3.74 9.41
C ALA A 43 -6.14 -2.48 9.78
N LEU A 44 -7.47 -2.49 9.63
CA LEU A 44 -8.32 -1.35 9.97
C LEU A 44 -8.10 -0.88 11.42
N LYS A 45 -8.11 -1.81 12.38
CA LYS A 45 -7.89 -1.48 13.80
C LYS A 45 -6.52 -0.86 14.08
N VAL A 46 -5.53 -1.22 13.29
CA VAL A 46 -4.14 -0.76 13.44
C VAL A 46 -3.93 0.58 12.76
N LEU A 47 -4.67 0.85 11.68
CA LEU A 47 -4.52 2.03 10.84
C LEU A 47 -5.16 3.30 11.44
N ASP A 48 -6.06 3.17 12.41
CA ASP A 48 -6.77 4.30 13.01
C ASP A 48 -5.84 5.32 13.70
N ASP A 49 -4.74 4.83 14.29
CA ASP A 49 -3.71 5.64 14.96
C ASP A 49 -2.89 6.51 13.99
N TYR A 50 -2.95 6.25 12.69
CA TYR A 50 -2.17 6.99 11.71
C TYR A 50 -2.91 8.23 11.21
N ARG A 51 -2.14 9.29 10.93
CA ARG A 51 -2.65 10.54 10.33
C ARG A 51 -2.72 10.45 8.81
N ARG A 52 -1.93 9.56 8.21
CA ARG A 52 -1.83 9.36 6.77
C ARG A 52 -1.60 7.88 6.44
N ILE A 53 -2.33 7.39 5.46
CA ILE A 53 -2.26 6.03 4.96
C ILE A 53 -1.95 6.09 3.47
N ASP A 54 -0.74 5.71 3.08
CA ASP A 54 -0.32 5.64 1.68
C ASP A 54 -0.56 4.21 1.16
N CYS A 55 -1.50 4.05 0.23
CA CYS A 55 -1.93 2.76 -0.29
C CYS A 55 -1.23 2.42 -1.62
N TYR A 56 -0.47 1.33 -1.61
CA TYR A 56 0.16 0.72 -2.77
C TYR A 56 -0.55 -0.61 -3.06
N LEU A 57 -1.67 -0.52 -3.77
CA LEU A 57 -2.55 -1.65 -4.10
C LEU A 57 -2.45 -2.01 -5.58
N ASP A 58 -2.82 -3.23 -5.95
CA ASP A 58 -2.79 -3.68 -7.34
C ASP A 58 -3.81 -2.86 -8.17
N ASN A 59 -3.48 -2.62 -9.45
CA ASN A 59 -4.37 -1.99 -10.44
C ASN A 59 -5.39 -3.02 -10.98
N ASP A 60 -6.06 -3.73 -10.06
CA ASP A 60 -7.12 -4.66 -10.37
C ASP A 60 -8.37 -4.41 -9.51
N ASP A 61 -9.43 -5.17 -9.77
CA ASP A 61 -10.70 -4.99 -9.06
C ASP A 61 -10.57 -5.24 -7.54
N ALA A 62 -9.63 -6.08 -7.09
CA ALA A 62 -9.44 -6.36 -5.67
C ALA A 62 -8.73 -5.18 -4.98
N GLY A 63 -7.70 -4.62 -5.60
CA GLY A 63 -7.04 -3.41 -5.13
C GLY A 63 -8.00 -2.22 -5.07
N HIS A 64 -8.80 -2.00 -6.12
CA HIS A 64 -9.80 -0.93 -6.13
C HIS A 64 -10.86 -1.08 -5.04
N ARG A 65 -11.41 -2.28 -4.82
CA ARG A 65 -12.35 -2.52 -3.72
C ARG A 65 -11.73 -2.28 -2.35
N THR A 66 -10.46 -2.64 -2.19
CA THR A 66 -9.72 -2.44 -0.95
C THR A 66 -9.49 -0.95 -0.68
N LEU A 67 -9.13 -0.17 -1.71
CA LEU A 67 -8.97 1.28 -1.61
C LEU A 67 -10.27 1.96 -1.18
N GLU A 68 -11.39 1.61 -1.82
CA GLU A 68 -12.70 2.17 -1.48
C GLU A 68 -13.14 1.81 -0.06
N ARG A 69 -12.82 0.59 0.40
CA ARG A 69 -13.06 0.21 1.80
C ARG A 69 -12.24 1.07 2.76
N LEU A 70 -10.95 1.27 2.49
CA LEU A 70 -10.08 2.11 3.31
C LEU A 70 -10.55 3.57 3.32
N ARG A 71 -10.95 4.12 2.17
CA ARG A 71 -11.52 5.48 2.07
C ARG A 71 -12.81 5.62 2.86
N LYS A 72 -13.68 4.61 2.84
CA LYS A 72 -14.92 4.62 3.62
C LYS A 72 -14.63 4.67 5.14
N ASP A 73 -13.60 3.98 5.60
CA ASP A 73 -13.29 3.85 7.02
C ASP A 73 -12.41 5.00 7.55
N PHE A 74 -11.51 5.56 6.73
CA PHE A 74 -10.53 6.58 7.16
C PHE A 74 -10.61 7.93 6.43
N GLY A 75 -11.46 8.06 5.41
CA GLY A 75 -11.68 9.31 4.68
C GLY A 75 -10.41 9.89 4.07
N GLU A 76 -10.19 11.18 4.32
CA GLU A 76 -9.09 11.98 3.75
C GLU A 76 -7.69 11.54 4.20
N LYS A 77 -7.57 10.63 5.18
CA LYS A 77 -6.29 10.05 5.57
C LYS A 77 -5.70 9.15 4.48
N VAL A 78 -6.51 8.66 3.54
CA VAL A 78 -6.13 7.64 2.56
C VAL A 78 -5.65 8.25 1.25
N PHE A 79 -4.42 7.95 0.87
CA PHE A 79 -3.79 8.41 -0.36
C PHE A 79 -3.51 7.23 -1.27
N ASP A 80 -4.09 7.28 -2.46
CA ASP A 80 -3.82 6.30 -3.51
C ASP A 80 -2.45 6.58 -4.13
N ARG A 81 -1.57 5.58 -4.11
CA ARG A 81 -0.24 5.64 -4.71
C ARG A 81 -0.13 4.82 -6.00
N SER A 82 -1.21 4.15 -6.43
CA SER A 82 -1.24 3.36 -7.66
C SER A 82 -0.96 4.19 -8.92
N SER A 83 -1.20 5.50 -8.86
CA SER A 83 -0.84 6.45 -9.93
C SER A 83 0.66 6.47 -10.25
N LEU A 84 1.54 6.03 -9.34
CA LEU A 84 2.98 5.90 -9.60
C LEU A 84 3.29 4.83 -10.66
N TYR A 85 2.43 3.82 -10.77
CA TYR A 85 2.59 2.66 -11.64
C TYR A 85 1.30 2.40 -12.44
N ALA A 86 0.65 3.47 -12.91
CA ALA A 86 -0.67 3.41 -13.56
C ALA A 86 -0.72 2.49 -14.80
N ASP A 87 0.41 2.32 -15.50
CA ASP A 87 0.51 1.47 -16.69
C ASP A 87 0.90 0.01 -16.37
N HIS A 88 0.93 -0.37 -15.10
CA HIS A 88 1.39 -1.67 -14.63
C HIS A 88 0.40 -2.28 -13.65
N LYS A 89 0.35 -3.62 -13.57
CA LYS A 89 -0.56 -4.32 -12.66
C LYS A 89 -0.23 -4.01 -11.20
N ASP A 90 1.04 -3.98 -10.85
CA ASP A 90 1.51 -3.84 -9.47
C ASP A 90 2.91 -3.19 -9.39
N LEU A 91 3.37 -2.93 -8.16
CA LEU A 91 4.66 -2.29 -7.91
C LEU A 91 5.83 -3.17 -8.36
N ASN A 92 5.68 -4.48 -8.30
CA ASN A 92 6.71 -5.41 -8.72
C ASN A 92 6.88 -5.38 -10.25
N GLU A 93 5.78 -5.35 -11.01
CA GLU A 93 5.84 -5.16 -12.46
C GLU A 93 6.49 -3.83 -12.84
N TYR A 94 6.16 -2.74 -12.12
CA TYR A 94 6.84 -1.46 -12.29
C TYR A 94 8.35 -1.55 -12.06
N LEU A 95 8.79 -2.10 -10.94
CA LEU A 95 10.22 -2.24 -10.67
C LEU A 95 10.94 -3.08 -11.74
N LEU A 96 10.29 -4.12 -12.28
CA LEU A 96 10.86 -4.95 -13.33
C LEU A 96 10.95 -4.21 -14.67
N SER A 97 10.00 -3.33 -14.98
CA SER A 97 10.06 -2.50 -16.19
C SER A 97 11.22 -1.50 -16.14
N GLN A 98 11.51 -0.92 -14.96
CA GLN A 98 12.63 0.01 -14.76
C GLN A 98 14.02 -0.63 -14.84
N LYS A 99 14.11 -1.97 -14.77
CA LYS A 99 15.38 -2.71 -14.82
C LYS A 99 15.78 -3.18 -16.22
N GLN A 100 14.94 -2.92 -17.22
CA GLN A 100 15.21 -3.31 -18.61
C GLN A 100 15.91 -2.22 -19.43
N ASP A 101 16.24 -1.09 -18.81
CA ASP A 101 17.09 -0.02 -19.37
C ASP A 101 18.54 -0.09 -18.87
#